data_AF-J9DY55-F1
#
_entry.id   AF-J9DY55-F1
#
_cell.length_a   1.000
_cell.length_b   1.000
_cell.length_c   1.000
_cell.angle_alpha   90.00
_cell.angle_beta   90.00
_cell.angle_gamma   90.00
#
_symmetry.space_group_name_H-M   'P 1'
#
loop_
_entity.id
_entity.type
_entity.pdbx_description
1 polymer ?
#
loop_
_entity_poly.entity_id
_entity_poly.type
_entity_poly.pdbx_seq_one_letter_code
_entity_poly.pdbx_strand_id
1 'polypeptide(L)'
;MRQFFAKHPYFITSVIAGLLLFVFSSFDHIKLKTPQGYEVELDRLKQKEAIEKDKLDADYHGEQIKFSKLYTLKDVSLGNPTAADEKATVYLHFEETLEAKKMRLYQLERDIMKAEKAKKLIGKKVFTTVWNSDEEPNKYSENEWFNNIYEHDTQINNAAK
;
A
#
# COMPACT_ATOMS: atom_id res chain seq x y z
N MET A 1 -35.02 -55.25 -32.42
CA MET A 1 -33.73 -54.61 -32.76
C MET A 1 -32.94 -54.32 -31.48
N ARG A 2 -32.24 -55.32 -30.93
CA ARG A 2 -31.44 -55.20 -29.70
C ARG A 2 -30.15 -56.00 -29.83
N GLN A 3 -29.34 -55.75 -30.85
CA GLN A 3 -27.99 -56.33 -30.95
C GLN A 3 -27.12 -55.41 -31.81
N PHE A 4 -26.52 -54.36 -31.24
CA PHE A 4 -25.49 -53.61 -31.99
C PHE A 4 -24.36 -52.99 -31.16
N PHE A 5 -24.28 -53.26 -29.85
CA PHE A 5 -23.19 -52.73 -29.02
C PHE A 5 -22.54 -53.82 -28.19
N ALA A 6 -21.84 -54.73 -28.86
CA ALA A 6 -20.97 -55.69 -28.20
C ALA A 6 -19.89 -56.15 -29.18
N LYS A 7 -18.88 -55.31 -29.47
CA LYS A 7 -17.67 -55.80 -30.16
C LYS A 7 -16.36 -55.01 -29.99
N HIS A 8 -16.31 -53.91 -29.23
CA HIS A 8 -15.02 -53.21 -29.02
C HIS A 8 -14.88 -52.62 -27.60
N PRO A 9 -14.38 -53.39 -26.61
CA PRO A 9 -14.11 -52.87 -25.27
C PRO A 9 -12.88 -51.93 -25.20
N TYR A 10 -12.07 -51.85 -26.26
CA TYR A 10 -10.82 -51.07 -26.27
C TYR A 10 -10.94 -49.64 -26.80
N PHE A 11 -12.12 -49.23 -27.31
CA PHE A 11 -12.27 -47.90 -27.91
C PHE A 11 -12.67 -46.82 -26.88
N ILE A 12 -13.32 -47.22 -25.77
CA ILE A 12 -13.83 -46.28 -24.75
C ILE A 12 -12.72 -45.87 -23.76
N THR A 13 -11.73 -46.73 -23.52
CA THR A 13 -10.63 -46.44 -22.59
C THR A 13 -9.61 -45.44 -23.15
N SER A 14 -9.44 -45.35 -24.47
CA SER A 14 -8.52 -44.41 -25.12
C SER A 14 -9.01 -42.95 -25.05
N VAL A 15 -10.30 -42.73 -25.22
CA VAL A 15 -10.90 -41.37 -25.20
C VAL A 15 -10.87 -40.75 -23.80
N ILE A 16 -11.06 -41.56 -22.76
CA ILE A 16 -11.04 -41.10 -21.36
C ILE A 16 -9.61 -40.73 -20.92
N ALA A 17 -8.58 -41.47 -21.36
CA ALA A 17 -7.19 -41.16 -21.05
C ALA A 17 -6.71 -39.85 -21.73
N GLY A 18 -7.15 -39.59 -22.97
CA GLY A 18 -6.85 -38.35 -23.68
C GLY A 18 -7.49 -37.10 -23.05
N LEU A 19 -8.72 -37.23 -22.51
CA LEU A 19 -9.40 -36.13 -21.84
C LEU A 19 -8.75 -35.77 -20.50
N LEU A 20 -8.26 -36.77 -19.75
CA LEU A 20 -7.57 -36.55 -18.48
C LEU A 20 -6.23 -35.81 -18.68
N LEU A 21 -5.46 -36.13 -19.72
CA LEU A 21 -4.20 -35.43 -20.03
C LEU A 21 -4.42 -33.97 -20.47
N PHE A 22 -5.56 -33.64 -21.08
CA PHE A 22 -5.89 -32.26 -21.48
C PHE A 22 -6.31 -31.38 -20.29
N VAL A 23 -6.92 -31.98 -19.27
CA VAL A 23 -7.25 -31.26 -18.03
C VAL A 23 -5.98 -30.98 -17.21
N PHE A 24 -5.00 -31.89 -17.20
CA PHE A 24 -3.72 -31.62 -16.52
C PHE A 24 -2.84 -30.59 -17.24
N SER A 25 -2.84 -30.51 -18.58
CA SER A 25 -2.05 -29.47 -19.29
C SER A 25 -2.64 -28.06 -19.17
N SER A 26 -3.91 -27.94 -18.79
CA SER A 26 -4.58 -26.64 -18.63
C SER A 26 -4.43 -26.06 -17.22
N PHE A 27 -3.98 -26.84 -16.24
CA PHE A 27 -3.78 -26.38 -14.86
C PHE A 27 -2.41 -25.71 -14.62
N ASP A 28 -1.43 -25.89 -15.52
CA ASP A 28 -0.08 -25.33 -15.37
C ASP A 28 -0.01 -23.80 -15.58
N HIS A 29 -1.11 -23.15 -15.97
CA HIS A 29 -1.15 -21.69 -16.14
C HIS A 29 -1.84 -20.91 -15.01
N ILE A 30 -2.46 -21.59 -14.05
CA ILE A 30 -2.88 -20.91 -12.82
C ILE A 30 -1.68 -20.94 -11.87
N LYS A 31 -0.73 -20.03 -12.10
CA LYS A 31 0.24 -19.65 -11.06
C LYS A 31 -0.57 -19.09 -9.89
N LEU A 32 -0.98 -19.97 -8.98
CA LEU A 32 -1.43 -19.60 -7.65
C LEU A 32 -0.34 -18.70 -7.08
N LYS A 33 -0.58 -17.38 -7.08
CA LYS A 33 0.33 -16.43 -6.46
C LYS A 33 0.49 -16.93 -5.03
N THR A 34 1.73 -17.10 -4.59
CA THR A 34 2.00 -17.48 -3.20
C THR A 34 1.40 -16.40 -2.29
N PRO A 35 1.01 -16.73 -1.04
CA PRO A 35 0.49 -15.74 -0.09
C PRO A 35 1.34 -14.45 -0.02
N GLN A 36 2.66 -14.61 -0.12
CA GLN A 36 3.62 -13.51 -0.15
C GLN A 36 3.51 -12.61 -1.39
N GLY A 37 3.11 -13.15 -2.54
CA GLY A 37 2.87 -12.37 -3.76
C GLY A 37 1.58 -11.55 -3.72
N TYR A 38 0.62 -11.91 -2.87
CA TYR A 38 -0.60 -11.11 -2.66
C TYR A 38 -0.34 -9.89 -1.78
N GLU A 39 0.45 -10.03 -0.72
CA GLU A 39 0.82 -8.91 0.16
C GLU A 39 1.58 -7.81 -0.60
N VAL A 40 2.60 -8.19 -1.39
CA VAL A 40 3.38 -7.23 -2.19
C VAL A 40 2.51 -6.46 -3.20
N GLU A 41 1.51 -7.12 -3.80
CA GLU A 41 0.61 -6.47 -4.75
C GLU A 41 -0.36 -5.51 -4.04
N LEU A 42 -0.87 -5.89 -2.87
CA LEU A 42 -1.74 -5.04 -2.08
C LEU A 42 -1.02 -3.76 -1.63
N ASP A 43 0.24 -3.87 -1.21
CA ASP A 43 1.06 -2.73 -0.79
C ASP A 43 1.29 -1.77 -1.96
N ARG A 44 1.57 -2.30 -3.15
CA ARG A 44 1.70 -1.50 -4.38
C ARG A 44 0.42 -0.76 -4.74
N LEU A 45 -0.74 -1.41 -4.62
CA LEU A 45 -2.03 -0.78 -4.87
C LEU A 45 -2.29 0.38 -3.90
N LYS A 46 -2.00 0.18 -2.61
CA LYS A 46 -2.15 1.24 -1.59
C LYS A 46 -1.21 2.42 -1.82
N GLN A 47 0.04 2.15 -2.20
CA GLN A 47 0.98 3.20 -2.57
C GLN A 47 0.49 3.96 -3.81
N LYS A 48 -0.05 3.25 -4.81
CA LYS A 48 -0.64 3.90 -5.99
C LYS A 48 -1.83 4.78 -5.62
N GLU A 49 -2.75 4.32 -4.78
CA GLU A 49 -3.86 5.13 -4.29
C GLU A 49 -3.39 6.35 -3.50
N ALA A 50 -2.34 6.21 -2.68
CA ALA A 50 -1.74 7.31 -1.95
C ALA A 50 -1.12 8.36 -2.89
N ILE A 51 -0.43 7.93 -3.95
CA ILE A 51 0.07 8.83 -5.00
C ILE A 51 -1.08 9.59 -5.65
N GLU A 52 -2.13 8.89 -6.08
CA GLU A 52 -3.25 9.55 -6.77
C GLU A 52 -3.97 10.55 -5.84
N LYS A 53 -4.04 10.27 -4.53
CA LYS A 53 -4.57 11.23 -3.55
C LYS A 53 -3.66 12.44 -3.35
N ASP A 54 -2.35 12.22 -3.24
CA ASP A 54 -1.39 13.32 -3.07
C ASP A 54 -1.33 14.22 -4.32
N LYS A 55 -1.49 13.67 -5.53
CA LYS A 55 -1.57 14.46 -6.77
C LYS A 55 -2.79 15.40 -6.85
N LEU A 56 -3.84 15.15 -6.06
CA LEU A 56 -5.03 16.00 -5.99
C LEU A 56 -4.86 17.17 -5.01
N ASP A 57 -3.79 17.17 -4.22
CA ASP A 57 -3.46 18.27 -3.33
C ASP A 57 -3.08 19.50 -4.17
N ALA A 58 -3.63 20.67 -3.86
CA ALA A 58 -3.52 21.85 -4.72
C ALA A 58 -2.09 22.40 -4.83
N ASP A 59 -1.21 21.98 -3.93
CA ASP A 59 0.19 22.41 -3.88
C ASP A 59 1.11 21.42 -4.63
N TYR A 60 0.55 20.39 -5.25
CA TYR A 60 1.30 19.46 -6.07
C TYR A 60 1.57 20.08 -7.45
N HIS A 61 2.83 20.23 -7.80
CA HIS A 61 3.32 20.83 -9.05
C HIS A 61 4.10 19.85 -9.92
N GLY A 62 3.91 18.54 -9.72
CA GLY A 62 4.55 17.49 -10.51
C GLY A 62 5.78 16.88 -9.85
N GLU A 63 5.93 17.07 -8.53
CA GLU A 63 7.04 16.53 -7.75
C GLU A 63 7.06 14.99 -7.73
N GLN A 64 8.25 14.42 -7.52
CA GLN A 64 8.37 13.01 -7.20
C GLN A 64 7.84 12.74 -5.80
N ILE A 65 6.83 11.87 -5.69
CA ILE A 65 6.32 11.38 -4.42
C ILE A 65 7.16 10.18 -3.99
N LYS A 66 7.84 10.31 -2.84
CA LYS A 66 8.56 9.22 -2.18
C LYS A 66 7.79 8.74 -0.96
N PHE A 67 7.99 7.48 -0.60
CA PHE A 67 7.36 6.86 0.56
C PHE A 67 8.37 6.54 1.64
N SER A 68 7.92 6.59 2.88
CA SER A 68 8.68 6.04 3.98
C SER A 68 8.58 4.52 4.06
N LYS A 69 9.45 3.94 4.89
CA LYS A 69 9.21 2.60 5.44
C LYS A 69 7.91 2.58 6.25
N LEU A 70 7.46 1.37 6.56
CA LEU A 70 6.34 1.15 7.45
C LEU A 70 6.78 1.29 8.90
N TYR A 71 5.98 2.04 9.64
CA TYR A 71 6.19 2.32 11.06
C TYR A 71 4.87 2.20 11.80
N THR A 72 4.95 2.03 13.11
CA THR A 72 3.79 2.04 14.00
C THR A 72 3.71 3.42 14.63
N LEU A 73 2.64 4.16 14.34
CA LEU A 73 2.49 5.52 14.84
C LEU A 73 2.20 5.50 16.34
N LYS A 74 3.09 6.10 17.13
CA LYS A 74 3.00 6.12 18.59
C LYS A 74 2.30 7.37 19.11
N ASP A 75 2.65 8.52 18.59
CA ASP A 75 2.13 9.82 19.05
C ASP A 75 2.15 10.87 17.93
N VAL A 76 1.28 11.86 18.06
CA VAL A 76 1.22 13.04 17.19
C VAL A 76 1.21 14.28 18.06
N SER A 77 2.24 15.11 17.91
CA SER A 77 2.38 16.35 18.67
C SER A 77 2.48 17.56 17.76
N LEU A 78 2.06 18.71 18.28
CA LEU A 78 2.18 20.01 17.64
C LEU A 78 3.24 20.82 18.37
N GLY A 79 4.31 21.18 17.66
CA GLY A 79 5.27 22.15 18.13
C GLY A 79 4.81 23.56 17.80
N ASN A 80 4.89 24.44 18.79
CA ASN A 80 4.64 25.86 18.60
C ASN A 80 5.80 26.51 17.82
N PRO A 81 5.54 27.61 17.11
CA PRO A 81 6.59 28.44 16.55
C PRO A 81 7.61 28.83 17.64
N THR A 82 8.89 28.79 17.29
CA THR A 82 9.99 29.26 18.13
C THR A 82 10.74 30.38 17.41
N ALA A 83 11.65 31.07 18.10
CA ALA A 83 12.51 32.06 17.44
C ALA A 83 13.41 31.45 16.34
N ALA A 84 13.63 30.12 16.35
CA ALA A 84 14.41 29.40 15.36
C ALA A 84 13.55 28.75 14.26
N ASP A 85 12.25 28.57 14.50
CA ASP A 85 11.32 27.98 13.53
C ASP A 85 10.00 28.74 13.61
N GLU A 86 9.83 29.71 12.71
CA GLU A 86 8.72 30.67 12.71
C GLU A 86 7.35 30.00 12.48
N LYS A 87 7.32 28.69 12.19
CA LYS A 87 6.12 27.95 11.82
C LYS A 87 5.83 26.85 12.83
N ALA A 88 4.55 26.73 13.14
CA ALA A 88 4.05 25.56 13.86
C ALA A 88 4.36 24.30 13.04
N THR A 89 4.68 23.22 13.73
CA THR A 89 5.18 21.99 13.10
C THR A 89 4.49 20.78 13.71
N VAL A 90 3.99 19.88 12.88
CA VAL A 90 3.45 18.59 13.31
C VAL A 90 4.60 17.61 13.40
N TYR A 91 4.68 16.87 14.50
CA TYR A 91 5.64 15.80 14.72
C TYR A 91 4.93 14.47 14.84
N LEU A 92 5.36 13.49 14.04
CA LEU A 92 4.94 12.10 14.12
C LEU A 92 6.03 11.30 14.83
N HIS A 93 5.68 10.71 15.95
CA HIS A 93 6.56 9.83 16.72
C HIS A 93 6.20 8.38 16.43
N PHE A 94 7.21 7.55 16.14
CA PHE A 94 7.02 6.15 15.81
C PHE A 94 7.60 5.25 16.91
N GLU A 95 7.14 4.01 16.99
CA GLU A 95 7.69 3.04 17.94
C GLU A 95 9.11 2.60 17.56
N GLU A 96 9.38 2.51 16.25
CA GLU A 96 10.61 1.95 15.71
C GLU A 96 11.75 2.96 15.57
N THR A 97 11.48 4.27 15.69
CA THR A 97 12.46 5.34 15.50
C THR A 97 12.52 6.29 16.68
N LEU A 98 13.72 6.76 17.01
CA LEU A 98 13.91 7.81 18.02
C LEU A 98 13.61 9.21 17.45
N GLU A 99 13.87 9.40 16.17
CA GLU A 99 13.63 10.66 15.49
C GLU A 99 12.18 10.74 15.00
N ALA A 100 11.54 11.87 15.32
CA ALA A 100 10.21 12.18 14.85
C ALA A 100 10.25 12.74 13.43
N LYS A 101 9.25 12.39 12.62
CA LYS A 101 9.06 13.04 11.33
C LYS A 101 8.31 14.33 11.49
N LYS A 102 8.64 15.34 10.70
CA LYS A 102 8.06 16.68 10.81
C LYS A 102 7.42 17.18 9.52
N MET A 103 6.37 17.98 9.70
CA MET A 103 5.70 18.74 8.64
C MET A 103 5.45 20.15 9.17
N ARG A 104 6.02 21.14 8.49
CA ARG A 104 5.75 22.55 8.81
C ARG A 104 4.36 22.92 8.31
N LEU A 105 3.61 23.64 9.14
CA LEU A 105 2.30 24.18 8.74
C LEU A 105 2.53 25.39 7.82
N TYR A 106 2.15 25.26 6.55
CA TYR A 106 2.11 26.37 5.58
C TYR A 106 0.67 26.82 5.34
N GLN A 107 -0.27 25.88 5.33
CA GLN A 107 -1.69 26.13 5.12
C GLN A 107 -2.47 25.59 6.31
N LEU A 108 -2.73 26.47 7.28
CA LEU A 108 -3.20 26.10 8.62
C LEU A 108 -4.38 25.12 8.60
N GLU A 109 -5.44 25.39 7.85
CA GLU A 109 -6.63 24.51 7.80
C GLU A 109 -6.32 23.13 7.21
N ARG A 110 -5.67 23.08 6.04
CA ARG A 110 -5.32 21.82 5.36
C ARG A 110 -4.37 20.97 6.21
N ASP A 111 -3.37 21.62 6.78
CA ASP A 111 -2.33 20.94 7.53
C ASP A 111 -2.84 20.49 8.91
N ILE A 112 -3.79 21.22 9.51
CA ILE A 112 -4.55 20.73 10.68
C ILE A 112 -5.34 19.48 10.31
N MET A 113 -6.00 19.42 9.14
CA MET A 113 -6.70 18.19 8.73
C MET A 113 -5.76 17.00 8.60
N LYS A 114 -4.54 17.21 8.09
CA LYS A 114 -3.48 16.18 8.04
C LYS A 114 -3.05 15.74 9.45
N ALA A 115 -2.93 16.67 10.40
CA ALA A 115 -2.63 16.37 11.80
C ALA A 115 -3.77 15.58 12.48
N GLU A 116 -5.02 15.99 12.29
CA GLU A 116 -6.20 15.29 12.81
C GLU A 116 -6.37 13.89 12.22
N LYS A 117 -6.04 13.74 10.92
CA LYS A 117 -5.93 12.43 10.28
C LYS A 117 -4.87 11.58 10.97
N ALA A 118 -3.68 12.13 11.22
CA ALA A 118 -2.60 11.41 11.89
C ALA A 118 -3.00 10.93 13.30
N LYS A 119 -3.67 11.79 14.09
CA LYS A 119 -4.15 11.42 15.45
C LYS A 119 -5.06 10.20 15.43
N LYS A 120 -5.91 10.05 14.42
CA LYS A 120 -6.80 8.87 14.25
C LYS A 120 -6.04 7.58 13.90
N LEU A 121 -4.77 7.69 13.51
CA LEU A 121 -3.92 6.57 13.10
C LEU A 121 -2.95 6.12 14.21
N ILE A 122 -3.02 6.70 15.41
CA ILE A 122 -2.19 6.29 16.55
C ILE A 122 -2.45 4.80 16.88
N GLY A 123 -1.38 4.06 17.11
CA GLY A 123 -1.36 2.62 17.33
C GLY A 123 -1.42 1.76 16.06
N LYS A 124 -1.51 2.38 14.88
CA LYS A 124 -1.62 1.66 13.61
C LYS A 124 -0.31 1.64 12.84
N LYS A 125 -0.17 0.62 11.97
CA LYS A 125 0.89 0.61 10.95
C LYS A 125 0.57 1.63 9.87
N VAL A 126 1.52 2.50 9.58
CA VAL A 126 1.38 3.60 8.63
C VAL A 126 2.64 3.73 7.79
N PHE A 127 2.48 4.38 6.63
CA PHE A 127 3.58 4.97 5.89
C PHE A 127 3.26 6.44 5.61
N THR A 128 4.31 7.23 5.37
CA THR A 128 4.19 8.65 5.01
C THR A 128 4.64 8.88 3.57
N THR A 129 4.13 9.94 2.97
CA THR A 129 4.63 10.46 1.70
C THR A 129 5.49 11.69 1.94
N VAL A 130 6.42 11.97 1.04
CA VAL A 130 7.15 13.25 0.95
C VAL A 130 7.25 13.64 -0.52
N TRP A 131 7.18 14.93 -0.82
CA TRP A 131 7.32 15.45 -2.18
C TRP A 131 8.73 16.01 -2.36
N ASN A 132 9.41 15.57 -3.41
CA ASN A 132 10.69 16.13 -3.81
C ASN A 132 10.57 16.66 -5.24
N SER A 133 10.88 17.94 -5.44
CA SER A 133 10.95 18.53 -6.77
C SER A 133 12.17 18.03 -7.51
N ASP A 134 12.11 18.01 -8.84
CA ASP A 134 13.27 17.66 -9.67
C ASP A 134 14.40 18.70 -9.55
N GLU A 135 14.06 19.95 -9.23
CA GLU A 135 15.02 21.03 -9.00
C GLU A 135 15.81 20.84 -7.68
N GLU A 136 15.17 20.27 -6.66
CA GLU A 136 15.77 20.06 -5.34
C GLU A 136 15.49 18.62 -4.80
N PRO A 137 16.02 17.58 -5.46
CA PRO A 137 15.57 16.18 -5.30
C PRO A 137 15.81 15.55 -3.92
N ASN A 138 16.50 16.27 -3.03
CA ASN A 138 16.86 15.84 -1.68
C ASN A 138 16.57 16.92 -0.62
N LYS A 139 15.76 17.94 -0.94
CA LYS A 139 15.41 18.98 0.03
C LYS A 139 14.63 18.42 1.21
N TYR A 140 13.76 17.45 0.95
CA TYR A 140 12.93 16.81 1.96
C TYR A 140 13.17 15.30 1.96
N SER A 141 14.01 14.85 2.90
CA SER A 141 14.28 13.42 3.08
C SER A 141 13.03 12.69 3.58
N GLU A 142 12.75 11.50 3.04
CA GLU A 142 11.67 10.64 3.50
C GLU A 142 11.85 10.14 4.94
N ASN A 143 13.01 10.31 5.57
CA ASN A 143 13.23 9.90 6.97
C ASN A 143 12.88 11.02 7.96
N GLU A 144 13.04 12.28 7.56
CA GLU A 144 12.85 13.44 8.44
C GLU A 144 11.51 14.15 8.16
N TRP A 145 11.10 14.21 6.90
CA TRP A 145 9.93 14.99 6.48
C TRP A 145 8.77 14.10 6.06
N PHE A 146 7.57 14.66 6.19
CA PHE A 146 6.38 14.10 5.57
C PHE A 146 5.46 15.20 5.03
N ASN A 147 4.67 14.84 4.03
CA ASN A 147 3.56 15.62 3.51
C ASN A 147 2.22 15.03 3.95
N ASN A 148 2.07 13.70 3.92
CA ASN A 148 0.84 13.03 4.30
C ASN A 148 1.14 11.67 4.95
N ILE A 149 0.12 11.09 5.58
CA ILE A 149 0.21 9.83 6.31
C ILE A 149 -0.92 8.89 5.88
N TYR A 150 -0.63 7.61 5.72
CA TYR A 150 -1.57 6.61 5.22
C TYR A 150 -1.52 5.34 6.07
N GLU A 151 -2.70 4.78 6.35
CA GLU A 151 -2.84 3.52 7.05
C GLU A 151 -2.43 2.34 6.16
N HIS A 152 -1.66 1.42 6.73
CA HIS A 152 -1.33 0.15 6.12
C HIS A 152 -2.14 -0.97 6.78
N ASP A 153 -3.42 -1.05 6.43
CA ASP A 153 -4.27 -2.14 6.92
C ASP A 153 -3.77 -3.52 6.48
N THR A 154 -3.36 -4.37 7.43
CA THR A 154 -2.99 -5.77 7.12
C THR A 154 -4.19 -6.70 7.15
N GLN A 155 -5.40 -6.17 7.39
CA GLN A 155 -6.60 -6.99 7.45
C GLN A 155 -7.01 -7.41 6.03
N ILE A 156 -6.46 -8.53 5.57
CA ILE A 156 -7.20 -9.42 4.69
C ILE A 156 -8.43 -9.80 5.50
N ASN A 157 -9.57 -9.17 5.20
CA ASN A 157 -10.84 -9.60 5.74
C ASN A 157 -11.03 -11.06 5.33
N ASN A 158 -10.73 -11.98 6.25
CA ASN A 158 -11.27 -13.33 6.25
C ASN A 158 -12.78 -13.18 6.56
N ALA A 159 -13.51 -12.55 5.64
CA ALA A 159 -14.96 -12.59 5.59
C ALA A 159 -15.37 -13.96 5.05
N ALA A 160 -15.09 -14.98 5.86
CA ALA A 160 -15.57 -16.34 5.71
C ALA A 160 -15.69 -16.93 7.12
N LYS A 161 -16.74 -16.51 7.83
CA LYS A 161 -17.31 -17.26 8.95
C LYS A 161 -18.81 -17.31 8.77
#